data_AF-A0A5R8PDS2-F1
#
_entry.id   AF-A0A5R8PDS2-F1
#
_cell.length_a   1.000
_cell.length_b   1.000
_cell.length_c   1.000
_cell.angle_alpha   90.00
_cell.angle_beta   90.00
_cell.angle_gamma   90.00
#
_symmetry.space_group_name_H-M   'P 1'
#
loop_
_entity.id
_entity.type
_entity.pdbx_description
1 polymer ?
#
loop_
_entity_poly.entity_id
_entity_poly.type
_entity_poly.pdbx_seq_one_letter_code
_entity_poly.pdbx_strand_id
1 'polypeptide(L)'
;MSKAITYDVHAARVGRWWEITIPDVYGDDPCGQARHLTDVGYEARTIIAAKLDVPLSQVESRLIVDDFGDAHDLNHRVEHIAQLRATIEQLSEELKAEQRSLVKELRREDVPDADVATLLNVARQRVGQLAK
;
A
#
# COMPACT_ATOMS: atom_id res chain seq x y z
N MET A 1 -16.57 8.90 24.07
CA MET A 1 -16.79 8.09 22.86
C MET A 1 -16.01 6.80 23.03
N SER A 2 -16.67 5.64 22.95
CA SER A 2 -15.99 4.34 23.00
C SER A 2 -15.04 4.19 21.82
N LYS A 3 -13.90 3.54 22.05
CA LYS A 3 -12.90 3.23 21.02
C LYS A 3 -13.51 2.23 20.02
N ALA A 4 -13.26 2.44 18.72
CA ALA A 4 -13.68 1.48 17.70
C ALA A 4 -12.90 0.15 17.83
N ILE A 5 -13.58 -0.96 17.54
CA ILE A 5 -13.01 -2.30 17.53
C ILE A 5 -12.78 -2.70 16.07
N THR A 6 -11.57 -3.16 15.76
CA THR A 6 -11.22 -3.68 14.44
C THR A 6 -11.48 -5.18 14.38
N TYR A 7 -12.24 -5.61 13.38
CA TYR A 7 -12.52 -7.01 13.09
C TYR A 7 -11.78 -7.46 11.84
N ASP A 8 -11.26 -8.68 11.86
CA ASP A 8 -10.69 -9.32 10.69
C ASP A 8 -11.83 -9.84 9.80
N VAL A 9 -11.78 -9.47 8.52
CA VAL A 9 -12.81 -9.75 7.52
C VAL A 9 -12.17 -10.51 6.37
N HIS A 10 -12.56 -11.76 6.20
CA HIS A 10 -12.08 -12.62 5.13
C HIS A 10 -12.92 -12.42 3.87
N ALA A 11 -12.24 -12.36 2.72
CA ALA A 11 -12.86 -12.28 1.41
C ALA A 11 -12.36 -13.41 0.50
N ALA A 12 -13.23 -14.39 0.26
CA ALA A 12 -12.95 -15.50 -0.66
C ALA A 12 -13.55 -15.23 -2.04
N ARG A 13 -12.83 -15.62 -3.10
CA ARG A 13 -13.32 -15.43 -4.47
C ARG A 13 -14.25 -16.58 -4.89
N VAL A 14 -15.54 -16.30 -5.01
CA VAL A 14 -16.57 -17.28 -5.43
C VAL A 14 -17.21 -16.83 -6.74
N GLY A 15 -16.74 -17.39 -7.85
CA GLY A 15 -17.16 -17.02 -9.19
C GLY A 15 -16.90 -15.54 -9.48
N ARG A 16 -17.97 -14.74 -9.57
CA ARG A 16 -17.89 -13.29 -9.81
C ARG A 16 -17.97 -12.44 -8.54
N TRP A 17 -18.14 -13.06 -7.38
CA TRP A 17 -18.38 -12.39 -6.11
C TRP A 17 -17.20 -12.59 -5.15
N TRP A 18 -17.09 -11.67 -4.21
CA TRP A 18 -16.30 -11.81 -3.00
C TRP A 18 -17.26 -12.22 -1.89
N GLU A 19 -17.08 -13.43 -1.38
CA GLU A 19 -17.83 -13.95 -0.25
C GLU A 19 -17.14 -13.48 1.04
N ILE A 20 -17.93 -12.97 1.99
CA ILE A 20 -17.45 -12.28 3.18
C ILE A 20 -17.67 -13.18 4.40
N THR A 21 -16.58 -13.49 5.10
CA THR A 21 -16.61 -14.24 6.37
C THR A 21 -16.01 -13.38 7.48
N ILE A 22 -16.64 -13.40 8.66
CA ILE A 22 -16.23 -12.60 9.82
C ILE A 22 -16.17 -13.54 11.03
N PRO A 23 -15.04 -14.24 11.24
CA PRO A 23 -14.93 -15.32 12.22
C PRO A 23 -15.36 -14.93 13.63
N ASP A 24 -14.94 -13.76 14.09
CA ASP A 24 -15.23 -13.26 15.45
C ASP A 24 -16.72 -12.96 15.70
N VAL A 25 -17.56 -12.90 14.65
CA VAL A 25 -18.96 -12.47 14.75
C VAL A 25 -19.94 -13.54 14.25
N TYR A 26 -19.59 -14.26 13.18
CA TYR A 26 -20.43 -15.26 12.52
C TYR A 26 -19.80 -16.66 12.48
N GLY A 27 -18.60 -16.84 13.04
CA GLY A 27 -17.82 -18.06 12.82
C GLY A 27 -17.37 -18.17 11.36
N ASP A 28 -17.15 -19.40 10.90
CA ASP A 28 -16.62 -19.65 9.55
C ASP A 28 -17.68 -19.55 8.45
N ASP A 29 -18.95 -19.30 8.81
CA ASP A 29 -20.04 -19.18 7.86
C ASP A 29 -20.01 -17.83 7.11
N PRO A 30 -20.19 -17.85 5.78
CA PRO A 30 -20.36 -16.62 4.99
C PRO A 30 -21.55 -15.79 5.46
N CYS A 31 -21.31 -14.49 5.67
CA CYS A 31 -22.31 -13.55 6.20
C CYS A 31 -22.70 -12.45 5.21
N GLY A 32 -22.00 -12.35 4.08
CA GLY A 32 -22.27 -11.34 3.06
C GLY A 32 -21.53 -11.60 1.75
N GLN A 33 -21.77 -10.77 0.75
CA GLN A 33 -21.04 -10.83 -0.52
C GLN A 33 -20.98 -9.45 -1.19
N ALA A 34 -19.90 -9.20 -1.93
CA ALA A 34 -19.69 -7.97 -2.68
C ALA A 34 -19.18 -8.25 -4.10
N ARG A 35 -19.42 -7.33 -5.06
CA ARG A 35 -18.84 -7.44 -6.41
C ARG A 35 -17.38 -7.03 -6.45
N HIS A 36 -17.00 -6.04 -5.65
CA HIS A 36 -15.66 -5.46 -5.63
C HIS A 36 -15.08 -5.50 -4.22
N LEU A 37 -13.77 -5.70 -4.11
CA LEU A 37 -13.06 -5.67 -2.82
C LEU A 37 -13.19 -4.31 -2.11
N THR A 38 -13.37 -3.22 -2.87
CA THR A 38 -13.63 -1.88 -2.34
C THR A 38 -14.88 -1.79 -1.48
N ASP A 39 -15.85 -2.67 -1.73
CA ASP A 39 -17.14 -2.65 -1.05
C ASP A 39 -17.12 -3.55 0.20
N VAL A 40 -16.27 -4.60 0.20
CA VAL A 40 -16.22 -5.62 1.27
C VAL A 40 -16.07 -5.00 2.66
N GLY A 41 -15.17 -4.03 2.83
CA GLY A 41 -14.93 -3.42 4.14
C GLY A 41 -16.16 -2.68 4.68
N TYR A 42 -16.87 -1.93 3.83
CA TYR A 42 -18.09 -1.23 4.26
C TYR A 42 -19.22 -2.22 4.54
N GLU A 43 -19.45 -3.18 3.64
CA GLU A 43 -20.48 -4.22 3.81
C GLU A 43 -20.25 -5.00 5.12
N ALA A 44 -19.03 -5.47 5.37
CA ALA A 44 -18.69 -6.19 6.59
C ALA A 44 -18.96 -5.35 7.86
N ARG A 45 -18.57 -4.07 7.87
CA ARG A 45 -18.84 -3.19 9.02
C ARG A 45 -20.34 -3.02 9.28
N THR A 46 -21.16 -2.92 8.23
CA THR A 46 -22.62 -2.83 8.40
C THR A 46 -23.23 -4.12 8.94
N ILE A 47 -22.75 -5.28 8.46
CA ILE A 47 -23.16 -6.61 8.96
C ILE A 47 -22.81 -6.77 10.44
N ILE A 48 -21.60 -6.37 10.85
CA ILE A 48 -21.13 -6.42 12.25
C ILE A 48 -21.96 -5.47 13.12
N ALA A 49 -22.10 -4.21 12.70
CA ALA A 49 -22.83 -3.19 13.45
C ALA A 49 -24.28 -3.61 13.71
N ALA A 50 -24.94 -4.16 12.69
CA ALA A 50 -26.30 -4.68 12.80
C ALA A 50 -26.38 -5.90 13.74
N LYS A 51 -25.41 -6.82 13.66
CA LYS A 51 -25.38 -8.04 14.48
C LYS A 51 -25.16 -7.76 15.96
N LEU A 52 -24.25 -6.83 16.26
CA LEU A 52 -23.83 -6.50 17.62
C LEU A 52 -24.65 -5.35 18.24
N ASP A 53 -25.58 -4.77 17.49
CA ASP A 53 -26.39 -3.61 17.88
C ASP A 53 -25.51 -2.44 18.36
N VAL A 54 -24.50 -2.11 17.58
CA VAL A 54 -23.56 -1.01 17.84
C VAL A 54 -23.55 0.00 16.69
N PRO A 55 -23.25 1.29 16.94
CA PRO A 55 -23.04 2.26 15.88
C PRO A 55 -21.91 1.85 14.93
N LEU A 56 -22.07 2.09 13.62
CA LEU A 56 -21.06 1.82 12.60
C LEU A 56 -19.70 2.47 12.91
N SER A 57 -19.70 3.63 13.59
CA SER A 57 -18.50 4.34 14.03
C SER A 57 -17.68 3.60 15.09
N GLN A 58 -18.23 2.54 15.70
CA GLN A 58 -17.52 1.68 16.66
C GLN A 58 -16.91 0.44 16.01
N VAL A 59 -17.12 0.25 14.71
CA VAL A 59 -16.64 -0.92 13.96
C VAL A 59 -15.65 -0.46 12.91
N GLU A 60 -14.44 -1.01 12.96
CA GLU A 60 -13.45 -0.95 11.90
C GLU A 60 -13.22 -2.35 11.32
N SER A 61 -12.76 -2.43 10.07
CA SER A 61 -12.51 -3.70 9.39
C SER A 61 -11.09 -3.78 8.88
N ARG A 62 -10.44 -4.93 9.06
CA ARG A 62 -9.20 -5.30 8.39
C ARG A 62 -9.52 -6.38 7.37
N LEU A 63 -9.38 -6.03 6.09
CA LEU A 63 -9.63 -6.97 5.00
C LEU A 63 -8.45 -7.94 4.86
N ILE A 64 -8.76 -9.22 4.84
CA ILE A 64 -7.86 -10.33 4.53
C ILE A 64 -8.45 -11.02 3.30
N VAL A 65 -7.69 -11.08 2.21
CA VAL A 65 -8.16 -11.72 0.98
C VAL A 65 -7.59 -13.13 0.93
N ASP A 66 -8.46 -14.13 0.86
CA ASP A 66 -8.02 -15.52 0.83
C ASP A 66 -7.39 -15.86 -0.53
N ASP A 67 -6.58 -16.91 -0.58
CA ASP A 67 -5.97 -17.39 -1.81
C ASP A 67 -7.04 -17.97 -2.76
N PHE A 68 -6.84 -17.82 -4.07
CA PHE A 68 -7.78 -18.33 -5.08
C PHE A 68 -7.11 -18.66 -6.41
N GLY A 69 -7.52 -19.78 -7.03
CA GLY A 69 -6.91 -20.27 -8.26
C GLY A 69 -5.41 -20.48 -8.08
N ASP A 70 -4.60 -19.87 -8.95
CA ASP A 70 -3.14 -19.93 -8.85
C ASP A 70 -2.53 -18.82 -7.97
N ALA A 71 -3.35 -17.90 -7.46
CA ALA A 71 -2.90 -16.81 -6.60
C ALA A 71 -2.78 -17.31 -5.15
N HIS A 72 -1.56 -17.66 -4.75
CA HIS A 72 -1.21 -18.14 -3.42
C HIS A 72 -0.39 -17.09 -2.65
N ASP A 73 -0.41 -17.18 -1.32
CA ASP A 73 0.25 -16.30 -0.36
C ASP A 73 -0.09 -14.82 -0.60
N LEU A 74 -1.33 -14.52 -0.99
CA LEU A 74 -1.71 -13.24 -1.56
C LEU A 74 -1.44 -12.08 -0.59
N ASN A 75 -1.89 -12.20 0.67
CA ASN A 75 -1.69 -11.15 1.68
C ASN A 75 -0.20 -10.87 1.93
N HIS A 76 0.61 -11.93 2.10
CA HIS A 76 2.05 -11.79 2.31
C HIS A 76 2.74 -11.14 1.11
N ARG A 77 2.35 -11.51 -0.12
CA ARG A 77 2.91 -10.92 -1.34
C ARG A 77 2.49 -9.47 -1.52
N VAL A 78 1.26 -9.11 -1.20
CA VAL A 78 0.79 -7.71 -1.21
C VAL A 78 1.56 -6.88 -0.20
N GLU A 79 1.76 -7.39 1.02
CA GLU A 79 2.59 -6.73 2.04
C GLU A 79 4.03 -6.55 1.57
N HIS A 80 4.64 -7.60 1.01
CA HIS A 80 5.99 -7.53 0.46
C HIS A 80 6.10 -6.51 -0.68
N ILE A 81 5.12 -6.43 -1.57
CA ILE A 81 5.07 -5.40 -2.62
C ILE A 81 4.98 -4.00 -2.02
N ALA A 82 4.22 -3.80 -0.94
CA ALA A 82 4.14 -2.51 -0.25
C ALA A 82 5.49 -2.13 0.37
N GLN A 83 6.18 -3.08 1.01
CA GLN A 83 7.53 -2.89 1.55
C GLN A 83 8.53 -2.54 0.45
N LEU A 84 8.52 -3.26 -0.68
CA LEU A 84 9.38 -2.95 -1.83
C LEU A 84 9.14 -1.54 -2.37
N ARG A 85 7.87 -1.09 -2.45
CA ARG A 85 7.54 0.28 -2.86
C ARG A 85 8.11 1.31 -1.89
N ALA A 86 7.97 1.11 -0.59
CA ALA A 86 8.55 1.99 0.42
C ALA A 86 10.08 2.06 0.31
N THR A 87 10.74 0.92 0.09
CA THR A 87 12.19 0.86 -0.12
C THR A 87 12.61 1.60 -1.40
N ILE A 88 11.88 1.44 -2.51
CA ILE A 88 12.14 2.16 -3.77
C ILE A 88 12.00 3.66 -3.55
N GLU A 89 10.98 4.11 -2.82
CA GLU A 89 10.77 5.52 -2.51
C GLU A 89 11.93 6.08 -1.66
N GLN A 90 12.33 5.38 -0.62
CA GLN A 90 13.47 5.76 0.23
C GLN A 90 14.77 5.88 -0.58
N LEU A 91 15.13 4.85 -1.36
CA LEU A 91 16.34 4.85 -2.18
C LEU A 91 16.28 5.93 -3.28
N SER A 92 15.09 6.23 -3.80
CA SER A 92 14.91 7.31 -4.78
C SER A 92 15.16 8.68 -4.17
N GLU A 93 14.75 8.92 -2.94
CA GLU A 93 15.03 10.17 -2.22
C GLU A 93 16.51 10.28 -1.84
N GLU A 94 17.11 9.19 -1.38
CA GLU A 94 18.55 9.12 -1.08
C GLU A 94 19.39 9.41 -2.33
N LEU A 95 19.08 8.76 -3.46
CA LEU A 95 19.73 9.03 -4.75
C LEU A 95 19.63 10.50 -5.15
N LYS A 96 18.45 11.11 -5.02
CA LYS A 96 18.26 12.53 -5.33
C LYS A 96 19.10 13.42 -4.42
N ALA A 97 19.14 13.12 -3.12
CA ALA A 97 19.92 13.89 -2.16
C ALA A 97 21.41 13.81 -2.47
N GLU A 98 21.93 12.60 -2.72
CA GLU A 98 23.34 12.36 -3.02
C GLU A 98 23.76 13.01 -4.34
N GLN A 99 22.94 12.86 -5.39
CA GLN A 99 23.16 13.53 -6.67
C GLN A 99 23.23 15.06 -6.50
N ARG A 100 22.33 15.66 -5.72
CA ARG A 100 22.35 17.10 -5.47
C ARG A 100 23.61 17.52 -4.69
N SER A 101 24.01 16.75 -3.68
CA SER A 101 25.23 17.05 -2.90
C SER A 101 26.46 17.04 -3.82
N LEU A 102 26.63 15.96 -4.58
CA LEU A 102 27.79 15.79 -5.45
C LEU A 102 27.82 16.83 -6.58
N VAL A 103 26.68 17.18 -7.20
CA VAL A 103 26.64 18.27 -8.19
C VAL A 103 27.10 19.60 -7.58
N LYS A 104 26.70 19.90 -6.34
CA LYS A 104 27.12 21.12 -5.64
C LYS A 104 28.60 21.10 -5.29
N GLU A 105 29.15 19.95 -4.93
CA GLU A 105 30.59 19.75 -4.67
C GLU A 105 31.42 19.96 -5.93
N LEU A 106 31.09 19.25 -7.02
CA LEU A 106 31.83 19.34 -8.27
C LEU A 106 31.80 20.74 -8.89
N ARG A 107 30.68 21.46 -8.78
CA ARG A 107 30.60 22.86 -9.23
C ARG A 107 31.44 23.82 -8.39
N ARG A 108 31.62 23.55 -7.10
CA ARG A 108 32.52 24.36 -6.25
C ARG A 108 33.99 24.21 -6.66
N GLU A 109 34.34 23.09 -7.27
CA GLU A 109 35.65 22.81 -7.85
C GLU A 109 35.73 23.20 -9.34
N ASP A 110 34.81 24.04 -9.83
CA ASP A 110 34.72 24.52 -11.22
C ASP A 110 34.66 23.40 -12.29
N VAL A 111 34.22 22.19 -11.92
CA VAL A 111 34.06 21.09 -12.88
C VAL A 111 32.95 21.44 -13.88
N PRO A 112 33.20 21.34 -15.21
CA PRO A 112 32.20 21.64 -16.21
C PRO A 112 30.96 20.74 -16.10
N ASP A 113 29.77 21.32 -16.26
CA ASP A 113 28.49 20.58 -16.23
C ASP A 113 28.43 19.39 -17.21
N ALA A 114 29.21 19.43 -18.30
CA ALA A 114 29.30 18.32 -19.26
C ALA A 114 30.02 17.09 -18.66
N ASP A 115 31.06 17.32 -17.86
CA ASP A 115 31.81 16.27 -17.19
C ASP A 115 31.00 15.73 -16.00
N VAL A 116 30.32 16.62 -15.25
CA VAL A 116 29.38 16.21 -14.19
C VAL A 116 28.25 15.33 -14.75
N ALA A 117 27.69 15.70 -15.90
CA ALA A 117 26.66 14.90 -16.58
C ALA A 117 27.17 13.51 -16.96
N THR A 118 28.43 13.43 -17.43
CA THR A 118 29.09 12.17 -17.80
C THR A 118 29.34 11.30 -16.57
N LEU A 119 29.86 11.88 -15.48
CA LEU A 119 30.13 11.17 -14.21
C LEU A 119 28.85 10.60 -13.57
N LEU A 120 27.76 11.37 -13.61
CA LEU A 120 26.48 10.95 -13.03
C LEU A 120 25.63 10.11 -14.00
N ASN A 121 26.08 9.92 -15.24
CA ASN A 121 25.32 9.28 -16.31
C ASN A 121 23.90 9.88 -16.48
N VAL A 122 23.82 11.21 -16.53
CA VAL A 122 22.56 11.95 -16.73
C VAL A 122 22.66 12.93 -17.89
N ALA A 123 21.52 13.38 -18.40
CA ALA A 123 21.50 14.46 -19.37
C ALA A 123 22.04 15.77 -18.76
N ARG A 124 22.76 16.58 -19.54
CA ARG A 124 23.32 17.86 -19.09
C ARG A 124 22.28 18.80 -18.48
N GLN A 125 21.06 18.85 -19.02
CA GLN A 125 19.97 19.65 -18.47
C GLN A 125 19.60 19.25 -17.03
N ARG A 126 19.77 17.97 -16.68
CA ARG A 126 19.48 17.46 -15.34
C ARG A 126 20.47 17.98 -14.30
N VAL A 127 21.73 18.20 -14.66
CA VAL A 127 22.74 18.81 -13.77
C VAL A 127 22.27 20.19 -13.30
N GLY A 128 21.76 21.01 -14.22
CA GLY A 128 21.21 22.33 -13.88
C GLY A 128 19.95 22.29 -13.02
N GLN A 129 19.18 21.19 -13.05
CA GLN A 129 18.03 20.99 -12.15
C GLN A 129 18.46 20.52 -10.75
N LEU A 130 19.51 19.71 -10.67
CA LEU A 130 20.07 19.18 -9.42
C LEU A 130 20.87 20.23 -8.65
N ALA A 131 21.41 21.23 -9.34
CA ALA A 131 22.17 22.31 -8.72
C ALA A 131 21.30 23.44 -8.12
N LYS A 132 20.00 23.47 -8.44
CA LYS A 132 19.03 24.37 -7.80
C LYS A 132 18.64 23.81 -6.44
#